data_AF-A0A7W9BU04-F1
#
_entry.id   AF-A0A7W9BU04-F1
#
_cell.length_a   1.000
_cell.length_b   1.000
_cell.length_c   1.000
_cell.angle_alpha   90.00
_cell.angle_beta   90.00
_cell.angle_gamma   90.00
#
_symmetry.space_group_name_H-M   'P 1'
#
loop_
_entity.id
_entity.type
_entity.pdbx_description
1 polymer ?
#
loop_
_entity_poly.entity_id
_entity_poly.type
_entity_poly.pdbx_seq_one_letter_code
_entity_poly.pdbx_strand_id
1 'polypeptide(L)' 'MTKRVRRRWTDEEDTDLRNRVEAGELLPVIARALDRTQMACSTRAESLGLRTRSTARPARVGIHHGTEA' A
#
# COMPACT_ATOMS: atom_id res chain seq x y z
N MET A 1 -1.32 -6.26 -23.63
CA MET A 1 -1.36 -5.59 -22.31
C MET A 1 -0.10 -5.94 -21.53
N THR A 2 0.73 -4.97 -21.14
CA THR A 2 2.00 -5.23 -20.45
C THR A 2 1.76 -5.85 -19.08
N LYS A 3 2.22 -7.09 -18.91
CA LYS A 3 2.24 -7.83 -17.64
C LYS A 3 2.92 -6.97 -16.58
N ARG A 4 2.14 -6.37 -15.66
CA ARG A 4 2.69 -5.64 -14.52
C ARG A 4 3.49 -6.64 -13.69
N VAL A 5 4.81 -6.60 -13.84
CA VAL A 5 5.74 -7.43 -13.07
C VAL A 5 5.48 -7.17 -11.59
N ARG A 6 5.24 -8.24 -10.81
CA ARG A 6 5.13 -8.14 -9.35
C ARG A 6 6.53 -7.78 -8.80
N ARG A 7 6.90 -6.50 -8.85
CA ARG A 7 8.11 -6.02 -8.19
C ARG A 7 7.93 -6.29 -6.70
N ARG A 8 8.87 -7.04 -6.11
CA ARG A 8 8.96 -7.24 -4.65
C ARG A 8 9.04 -5.85 -3.99
N TRP A 9 8.40 -5.72 -2.84
CA TRP A 9 8.57 -4.55 -2.00
C TRP A 9 9.97 -4.61 -1.39
N THR A 10 10.71 -3.52 -1.55
CA THR A 10 12.00 -3.32 -0.88
C THR A 10 11.79 -2.66 0.48
N ASP A 11 12.71 -2.85 1.41
CA ASP A 11 12.72 -2.15 2.71
C ASP A 11 12.73 -0.62 2.55
N GLU A 12 13.33 -0.11 1.48
CA GLU A 12 13.29 1.31 1.12
C GLU A 12 11.88 1.75 0.76
N GLU A 13 11.16 1.04 -0.12
CA GLU A 13 9.76 1.33 -0.46
C GLU A 13 8.84 1.20 0.78
N ASP A 14 9.15 0.30 1.70
CA ASP A 14 8.41 0.10 2.94
C ASP A 14 8.56 1.28 3.90
N THR A 15 9.80 1.72 4.07
CA THR A 15 10.14 2.91 4.87
C THR A 15 9.52 4.16 4.27
N ASP A 16 9.54 4.28 2.94
CA ASP A 16 9.00 5.38 2.17
C ASP A 16 7.46 5.44 2.26
N LEU A 17 6.80 4.28 2.17
CA LEU A 17 5.37 4.10 2.44
C LEU A 17 5.05 4.52 3.88
N ARG A 18 5.78 3.99 4.87
CA ARG A 18 5.56 4.28 6.29
C ARG A 18 5.67 5.76 6.59
N ASN A 19 6.75 6.41 6.17
CA ASN A 19 6.97 7.84 6.41
C ASN A 19 5.84 8.70 5.85
N ARG A 20 5.33 8.39 4.65
CA ARG A 20 4.20 9.15 4.07
C ARG A 20 2.89 8.90 4.77
N VAL A 21 2.65 7.66 5.21
CA VAL A 21 1.46 7.31 5.99
C VAL A 21 1.49 8.00 7.35
N GLU A 22 2.64 8.03 8.03
CA GLU A 22 2.83 8.76 9.29
C GLU A 22 2.73 10.28 9.10
N ALA A 23 3.19 10.80 7.96
CA ALA A 23 2.93 12.19 7.55
C ALA A 23 1.45 12.48 7.26
N GLY A 24 0.58 11.45 7.27
CA GLY A 24 -0.85 11.57 7.09
C GLY A 24 -1.30 11.67 5.63
N GLU A 25 -0.42 11.35 4.67
CA GLU A 25 -0.74 11.37 3.24
C GLU A 25 -1.79 10.30 2.87
N LEU A 26 -2.48 10.55 1.76
CA LEU A 26 -3.49 9.64 1.22
C LEU A 26 -2.82 8.58 0.34
N LEU A 27 -3.32 7.34 0.38
CA LEU A 27 -2.87 6.26 -0.50
C LEU A 27 -2.77 6.62 -2.00
N PRO A 28 -3.70 7.38 -2.63
CA PRO A 28 -3.53 7.82 -4.02
C PRO A 28 -2.27 8.65 -4.27
N VAL A 29 -1.86 9.47 -3.31
CA VAL A 29 -0.65 10.31 -3.41
C VAL A 29 0.59 9.41 -3.29
N ILE A 30 0.59 8.53 -2.29
CA ILE A 30 1.68 7.60 -2.02
C ILE A 30 1.86 6.62 -3.18
N ALA A 31 0.77 6.12 -3.74
CA ALA A 31 0.77 5.23 -4.89
C ALA A 31 1.39 5.89 -6.13
N ARG A 32 1.09 7.17 -6.37
CA ARG A 32 1.74 7.94 -7.44
C ARG A 32 3.22 8.15 -7.17
N ALA A 33 3.61 8.44 -5.93
CA ALA A 33 5.01 8.65 -5.56
C ALA A 33 5.85 7.37 -5.73
N LEU A 34 5.26 6.20 -5.43
CA LEU A 34 5.91 4.89 -5.52
C LEU A 34 5.77 4.22 -6.90
N ASP A 35 5.08 4.85 -7.87
CA ASP A 35 4.66 4.23 -9.14
C ASP A 35 3.93 2.88 -8.94
N ARG A 36 3.18 2.76 -7.84
CA ARG A 36 2.39 1.57 -7.48
C ARG A 36 0.89 1.85 -7.59
N THR A 37 0.10 0.80 -7.49
CA THR A 37 -1.36 0.95 -7.40
C THR A 37 -1.77 1.22 -5.95
N GLN A 38 -2.85 1.98 -5.77
CA GLN A 38 -3.45 2.21 -4.45
C GLN A 38 -3.75 0.91 -3.71
N MET A 39 -4.18 -0.13 -4.45
CA MET A 39 -4.43 -1.46 -3.91
C MET A 39 -3.15 -2.09 -3.34
N ALA A 40 -2.03 -2.01 -4.08
CA ALA A 40 -0.75 -2.56 -3.62
C ALA A 40 -0.25 -1.84 -2.36
N CYS A 41 -0.37 -0.51 -2.31
CA CYS A 41 -0.03 0.26 -1.12
C CYS A 41 -0.94 -0.06 0.07
N SER A 42 -2.24 -0.26 -0.15
CA SER A 42 -3.19 -0.66 0.90
C SER A 42 -2.83 -2.02 1.48
N THR A 43 -2.67 -3.05 0.64
CA THR A 43 -2.31 -4.40 1.08
C THR A 43 -0.96 -4.42 1.81
N ARG A 44 0.01 -3.63 1.33
CA ARG A 44 1.30 -3.54 2.02
C ARG A 44 1.18 -2.84 3.37
N ALA A 45 0.47 -1.73 3.43
CA ALA A 45 0.24 -1.03 4.68
C ALA A 45 -0.49 -1.88 5.72
N GLU A 46 -1.48 -2.68 5.29
CA GLU A 46 -2.15 -3.66 6.16
C GLU A 46 -1.18 -4.73 6.68
N SER A 47 -0.29 -5.22 5.81
CA SER A 47 0.75 -6.19 6.20
C SER A 47 1.77 -5.61 7.20
N LEU A 48 1.96 -4.29 7.19
CA LEU A 48 2.81 -3.54 8.12
C LEU A 48 2.08 -3.06 9.38
N GLY A 49 0.77 -3.30 9.47
CA GLY A 49 -0.07 -2.81 10.57
C GLY A 49 -0.27 -1.29 10.57
N LEU A 50 -0.02 -0.62 9.44
CA LEU A 50 -0.17 0.83 9.31
C LEU A 50 -1.63 1.21 9.04
N ARG A 51 -2.13 2.24 9.74
CA ARG A 51 -3.47 2.77 9.52
C ARG A 51 -3.48 3.78 8.39
N THR A 52 -3.70 3.31 7.17
CA THR A 52 -3.77 4.19 5.99
C THR A 52 -5.16 4.72 5.73
N ARG A 53 -5.25 6.00 5.36
CA ARG A 53 -6.49 6.58 4.84
C ARG A 53 -6.61 6.26 3.35
N SER A 54 -7.23 5.11 3.06
CA SER A 54 -7.38 4.60 1.70
C SER A 54 -8.47 5.34 0.91
N THR A 55 -9.54 5.80 1.58
CA THR A 55 -10.59 6.70 1.08
C THR A 55 -11.38 7.27 2.27
N ALA A 56 -12.20 8.32 2.08
CA ALA A 56 -13.14 8.83 3.08
C ALA A 56 -14.34 7.89 3.38
N ARG A 57 -14.21 6.57 3.20
CA ARG A 57 -15.26 5.59 3.43
C ARG A 57 -14.88 4.61 4.55
N PRO A 58 -15.87 4.15 5.35
CA PRO A 58 -15.61 3.48 6.62
C PRO A 58 -14.97 2.10 6.40
N ALA A 59 -14.22 1.70 7.42
CA ALA A 59 -13.33 0.54 7.48
C ALA A 59 -13.88 -0.69 6.74
N ARG A 60 -13.15 -1.14 5.72
CA ARG A 60 -13.44 -2.38 5.04
C ARG A 60 -12.88 -3.52 5.89
N VAL A 61 -13.80 -4.28 6.47
CA VAL A 61 -13.61 -5.57 7.14
C VAL A 61 -12.68 -6.47 6.32
N GLY A 62 -11.79 -7.15 7.03
CA GLY A 62 -10.57 -7.76 6.49
C GLY A 62 -10.75 -8.64 5.26
N ILE A 63 -9.85 -8.45 4.30
CA ILE A 63 -9.65 -9.36 3.18
C ILE A 63 -8.22 -9.90 3.32
N HIS A 64 -8.10 -11.14 3.81
CA HIS A 64 -6.85 -11.88 3.79
C HIS A 64 -6.47 -12.18 2.33
N HIS A 65 -5.58 -11.38 1.75
CA HIS A 65 -4.86 -11.76 0.55
C HIS A 65 -3.68 -12.65 0.95
N GLY A 66 -3.93 -13.97 0.99
CA GLY A 66 -2.89 -14.97 1.11
C GLY A 66 -1.84 -14.78 0.00
N THR A 67 -0.61 -14.52 0.42
CA THR A 67 0.56 -14.56 -0.46
C THR A 67 1.38 -15.78 -0.08
N GLU A 68 1.06 -16.93 -0.67
CA GLU A 68 1.82 -18.16 -0.46
C GLU A 68 2.41 -18.68 -1.78
N ALA A 69 3.69 -19.07 -1.67
CA ALA A 69 4.56 -19.88 -2.54
C ALA A 69 4.94 -19.35 -3.93
#